data_AF-A0A831LBC5-F1
#
_entry.id   AF-A0A831LBC5-F1
#
_cell.length_a   1.000
_cell.length_b   1.000
_cell.length_c   1.000
_cell.angle_alpha   90.00
_cell.angle_beta   90.00
_cell.angle_gamma   90.00
#
_symmetry.space_group_name_H-M   'P 1'
#
loop_
_entity.id
_entity.type
_entity.pdbx_description
1 polymer ?
#
loop_
_entity_poly.entity_id
_entity_poly.type
_entity_poly.pdbx_seq_one_letter_code
_entity_poly.pdbx_strand_id
1 'polypeptide(L)'
;MRKSKFLYIFIPMAMAMAVLFSALVDVAHANESNHLKAQALSARMQKAEKELTALRSTVAQTGLIRYRDGVFRKREPEFANIVEVVYHKCRQYGVDPDLVISMIQVESDFRPNAVSNAGAYGLMQINYAVWKNELAINSKRLFEITYNIDLGVRILKHYLQVARGDVMRALHLYNNGYLFNNEAYKHKVTRSLYY
;
A
#
# COMPACT_ATOMS: atom_id res chain seq x y z
N MET A 1 72.02 44.47 9.01
CA MET A 1 72.04 43.32 8.07
C MET A 1 70.96 42.26 8.35
N ARG A 2 69.72 42.63 8.76
CA ARG A 2 68.68 41.65 9.19
C ARG A 2 67.36 41.67 8.39
N LYS A 3 67.17 42.64 7.47
CA LYS A 3 65.90 42.83 6.74
C LYS A 3 65.70 41.89 5.54
N SER A 4 66.76 41.33 4.95
CA SER A 4 66.62 40.46 3.76
C SER A 4 66.05 39.08 4.08
N LYS A 5 66.34 38.50 5.26
CA LYS A 5 65.86 37.15 5.64
C LYS A 5 64.35 37.08 5.86
N PHE A 6 63.68 38.18 6.21
CA PHE A 6 62.22 38.24 6.38
C PHE A 6 61.48 38.10 5.04
N LEU A 7 62.02 38.72 3.98
CA LEU A 7 61.41 38.70 2.65
C LEU A 7 61.40 37.29 2.03
N TYR A 8 62.46 36.51 2.27
CA TYR A 8 62.58 35.12 1.80
C TYR A 8 61.61 34.15 2.49
N ILE A 9 61.00 34.51 3.62
CA ILE A 9 60.04 33.66 4.35
C ILE A 9 58.60 34.07 4.02
N PHE A 10 58.33 35.38 3.90
CA PHE A 10 56.98 35.89 3.67
C PHE A 10 56.44 35.59 2.27
N ILE A 11 57.28 35.68 1.23
CA ILE A 11 56.86 35.41 -0.15
C ILE A 11 56.41 33.95 -0.35
N PRO A 12 57.19 32.92 0.03
CA PRO A 12 56.75 31.53 -0.11
C PRO A 12 55.57 31.20 0.81
N MET A 13 55.47 31.81 1.99
CA MET A 13 54.33 31.61 2.88
C MET A 13 53.03 32.19 2.30
N ALA A 14 53.08 33.38 1.70
CA ALA A 14 51.93 33.98 1.01
C ALA A 14 51.51 33.15 -0.21
N MET A 15 52.46 32.63 -1.00
CA MET A 15 52.16 31.70 -2.09
C MET A 15 51.51 30.41 -1.58
N ALA A 16 52.03 29.82 -0.50
CA ALA A 16 51.46 28.61 0.09
C ALA A 16 50.02 28.84 0.56
N MET A 17 49.74 29.99 1.19
CA MET A 17 48.37 30.36 1.57
C MET A 17 47.45 30.57 0.36
N ALA A 18 47.93 31.18 -0.72
CA ALA A 18 47.14 31.36 -1.94
C ALA A 18 46.77 30.01 -2.59
N VAL A 19 47.71 29.06 -2.62
CA VAL A 19 47.47 27.69 -3.10
C VAL A 19 46.45 26.95 -2.21
N LEU A 20 46.61 27.05 -0.88
CA LEU A 20 45.67 26.47 0.08
C LEU A 20 44.27 27.06 -0.06
N PHE A 21 44.16 28.38 -0.25
CA PHE A 21 42.90 29.08 -0.44
C PHE A 21 42.22 28.65 -1.75
N SER A 22 42.97 28.58 -2.86
CA SER A 22 42.46 28.06 -4.13
C SER A 22 41.92 26.63 -3.98
N ALA A 23 42.69 25.75 -3.31
CA ALA A 23 42.28 24.37 -3.08
C ALA A 23 40.99 24.27 -2.23
N LEU A 24 40.85 25.12 -1.21
CA LEU A 24 39.64 25.22 -0.38
C LEU A 24 38.42 25.67 -1.20
N VAL A 25 38.61 26.65 -2.09
CA VAL A 25 37.55 27.13 -2.99
C VAL A 25 37.13 26.03 -3.97
N ASP A 26 38.09 25.30 -4.54
CA ASP A 26 37.80 24.17 -5.43
C ASP A 26 37.03 23.05 -4.71
N VAL A 27 37.41 22.73 -3.47
CA VAL A 27 36.70 21.77 -2.62
C VAL A 27 35.27 22.25 -2.31
N ALA A 28 35.07 23.53 -2.02
CA ALA A 28 33.74 24.09 -1.75
C ALA A 28 32.82 23.99 -2.99
N HIS A 29 33.31 24.37 -4.18
CA HIS A 29 32.56 24.24 -5.43
C HIS A 29 32.27 22.78 -5.79
N ALA A 30 33.25 21.89 -5.58
CA ALA A 30 33.06 20.46 -5.78
C ALA A 30 31.98 19.91 -4.84
N ASN A 31 31.97 20.35 -3.57
CA ASN A 31 30.98 19.95 -2.59
C ASN A 31 29.57 20.42 -2.97
N GLU A 32 29.41 21.67 -3.40
CA GLU A 32 28.12 22.20 -3.87
C GLU A 32 27.62 21.44 -5.11
N SER A 33 28.49 21.19 -6.09
CA SER A 33 28.17 20.38 -7.27
C SER A 33 27.72 18.96 -6.90
N ASN A 34 28.38 18.35 -5.92
CA ASN A 34 28.04 17.02 -5.43
C ASN A 34 26.68 17.01 -4.72
N HIS A 35 26.35 18.03 -3.92
CA HIS A 35 25.04 18.17 -3.28
C HIS A 35 23.91 18.27 -4.30
N LEU A 36 24.08 19.08 -5.36
CA LEU A 36 23.09 19.21 -6.43
C LEU A 36 22.88 17.90 -7.19
N LYS A 37 23.97 17.18 -7.50
CA LYS A 37 23.89 15.85 -8.13
C LYS A 37 23.20 14.83 -7.24
N ALA A 38 23.47 14.85 -5.93
CA ALA A 38 22.82 13.96 -4.95
C ALA A 38 21.31 14.23 -4.86
N GLN A 39 20.89 15.49 -4.87
CA GLN A 39 19.47 15.87 -4.90
C GLN A 39 18.79 15.45 -6.21
N ALA A 40 19.45 15.66 -7.36
CA ALA A 40 18.91 15.23 -8.65
C ALA A 40 18.77 13.70 -8.73
N LEU A 41 19.73 12.96 -8.16
CA LEU A 41 19.68 11.52 -8.07
C LEU A 41 18.55 11.04 -7.16
N SER A 42 18.38 11.65 -5.97
CA SER A 42 17.31 11.26 -5.04
C SER A 42 15.91 11.52 -5.64
N ALA A 43 15.71 12.64 -6.34
CA ALA A 43 14.46 12.93 -7.04
C ALA A 43 14.16 11.89 -8.14
N ARG A 44 15.18 11.48 -8.91
CA ARG A 44 15.07 10.41 -9.90
C ARG A 44 14.74 9.06 -9.26
N MET A 45 15.38 8.73 -8.12
CA MET A 45 15.09 7.51 -7.38
C MET A 45 13.65 7.49 -6.87
N GLN A 46 13.15 8.58 -6.28
CA GLN A 46 11.75 8.67 -5.84
C GLN A 46 10.77 8.51 -7.00
N LYS A 47 11.07 9.10 -8.16
CA LYS A 47 10.26 8.92 -9.36
C LYS A 47 10.27 7.46 -9.82
N ALA A 48 11.44 6.83 -9.89
CA ALA A 48 11.60 5.44 -10.26
C ALA A 48 10.88 4.49 -9.28
N GLU A 49 10.92 4.76 -7.97
CA GLU A 49 10.18 3.99 -6.96
C GLU A 49 8.66 4.11 -7.14
N LYS A 50 8.15 5.31 -7.46
CA LYS A 50 6.73 5.50 -7.79
C LYS A 50 6.33 4.72 -9.03
N GLU A 51 7.14 4.78 -10.09
CA GLU A 51 6.92 4.05 -11.34
C GLU A 51 6.97 2.53 -11.12
N LEU A 52 7.95 2.03 -10.35
CA LEU A 52 8.06 0.62 -9.98
C LEU A 52 6.86 0.15 -9.17
N THR A 53 6.37 0.96 -8.23
CA THR A 53 5.18 0.65 -7.43
C THR A 53 3.93 0.61 -8.29
N ALA A 54 3.78 1.56 -9.21
CA ALA A 54 2.69 1.55 -10.19
C ALA A 54 2.76 0.28 -11.06
N LEU A 55 3.93 -0.05 -11.62
CA LEU A 55 4.14 -1.23 -12.45
C LEU A 55 3.84 -2.52 -11.69
N ARG A 56 4.34 -2.68 -10.46
CA ARG A 56 4.05 -3.84 -9.61
C ARG A 56 2.55 -4.01 -9.39
N SER A 57 1.82 -2.92 -9.15
CA SER A 57 0.38 -2.97 -8.98
C SER A 57 -0.35 -3.36 -10.27
N THR A 58 0.09 -2.86 -11.43
CA THR A 58 -0.45 -3.25 -12.73
C THR A 58 -0.17 -4.72 -13.04
N VAL A 59 1.04 -5.21 -12.72
CA VAL A 59 1.42 -6.61 -12.92
C VAL A 59 0.63 -7.53 -11.99
N ALA A 60 0.41 -7.17 -10.73
CA ALA A 60 -0.43 -7.92 -9.80
C ALA A 60 -1.89 -7.99 -10.29
N GLN A 61 -2.45 -6.85 -10.69
CA GLN A 61 -3.79 -6.77 -11.29
C GLN A 61 -3.88 -7.65 -12.54
N THR A 62 -2.89 -7.58 -13.44
CA THR A 62 -2.86 -8.37 -14.68
C THR A 62 -2.67 -9.86 -14.41
N GLY A 63 -1.83 -10.22 -13.44
CA GLY A 63 -1.57 -11.60 -13.05
C GLY A 63 -2.80 -12.27 -12.47
N LEU A 64 -3.51 -11.57 -11.59
CA LEU A 64 -4.75 -12.06 -10.98
C LEU A 64 -5.89 -12.13 -12.00
N ILE A 65 -6.06 -11.10 -12.84
CA ILE A 65 -7.05 -11.11 -13.92
C ILE A 65 -6.77 -12.27 -14.88
N ARG A 66 -5.51 -12.50 -15.27
CA ARG A 66 -5.14 -13.64 -16.15
C ARG A 66 -5.33 -14.99 -15.47
N TYR A 67 -4.98 -15.12 -14.19
CA TYR A 67 -5.13 -16.37 -13.44
C TYR A 67 -6.61 -16.77 -13.35
N ARG A 68 -7.49 -15.79 -13.13
CA ARG A 68 -8.91 -16.02 -12.87
C ARG A 68 -9.78 -15.95 -14.13
N ASP A 69 -9.28 -15.37 -15.23
CA ASP A 69 -9.92 -15.40 -16.55
C ASP A 69 -10.17 -16.82 -17.07
N GLY A 70 -9.30 -17.77 -16.74
CA GLY A 70 -9.47 -19.17 -17.13
C GLY A 70 -10.58 -19.90 -16.36
N VAL A 71 -10.93 -19.44 -15.16
CA VAL A 71 -11.79 -20.18 -14.21
C VAL A 71 -13.14 -19.48 -13.94
N PHE A 72 -13.17 -18.15 -13.87
CA PHE A 72 -14.35 -17.37 -13.42
C PHE A 72 -15.02 -16.52 -14.51
N ARG A 73 -14.33 -16.19 -15.61
CA ARG A 73 -14.84 -15.29 -16.67
C ARG A 73 -16.19 -15.72 -17.27
N LYS A 74 -16.46 -17.04 -17.35
CA LYS A 74 -17.74 -17.53 -17.88
C LYS A 74 -18.92 -17.42 -16.91
N ARG A 75 -18.68 -17.21 -15.61
CA ARG A 75 -19.72 -17.24 -14.57
C ARG A 75 -20.06 -15.85 -14.03
N GLU A 76 -19.09 -14.95 -13.88
CA GLU A 76 -19.30 -13.69 -13.16
C GLU A 76 -18.83 -12.47 -13.99
N PRO A 77 -19.72 -11.77 -14.72
CA PRO A 77 -19.34 -10.66 -15.61
C PRO A 77 -18.77 -9.45 -14.87
N GLU A 78 -19.12 -9.27 -13.59
CA GLU A 78 -18.64 -8.15 -12.78
C GLU A 78 -17.26 -8.40 -12.15
N PHE A 79 -16.70 -9.60 -12.32
CA PHE A 79 -15.45 -10.00 -11.67
C PHE A 79 -14.29 -9.03 -11.92
N ALA A 80 -14.10 -8.59 -13.18
CA ALA A 80 -13.05 -7.64 -13.52
C ALA A 80 -13.21 -6.29 -12.79
N ASN A 81 -14.44 -5.79 -12.70
CA ASN A 81 -14.76 -4.55 -11.98
C ASN A 81 -14.54 -4.72 -10.47
N ILE A 82 -14.96 -5.85 -9.89
CA ILE A 82 -14.71 -6.18 -8.48
C ILE A 82 -13.21 -6.13 -8.18
N VAL A 83 -12.39 -6.80 -8.98
CA VAL A 83 -10.93 -6.84 -8.79
C VAL A 83 -10.34 -5.43 -8.86
N GLU A 84 -10.69 -4.63 -9.87
CA GLU A 84 -10.21 -3.26 -10.01
C GLU A 84 -10.55 -2.40 -8.78
N VAL A 85 -11.80 -2.46 -8.34
CA VAL A 85 -12.28 -1.75 -7.15
C VAL A 85 -11.52 -2.19 -5.90
N VAL A 86 -11.30 -3.51 -5.72
CA VAL A 86 -10.53 -4.02 -4.57
C VAL A 86 -9.13 -3.44 -4.56
N TYR A 87 -8.39 -3.49 -5.68
CA TYR A 87 -7.03 -2.95 -5.73
C TYR A 87 -6.99 -1.45 -5.42
N HIS A 88 -7.95 -0.68 -5.96
CA HIS A 88 -8.03 0.75 -5.67
C HIS A 88 -8.28 1.02 -4.18
N LYS A 89 -9.27 0.36 -3.57
CA LYS A 89 -9.65 0.56 -2.17
C LYS A 89 -8.59 0.04 -1.20
N CYS A 90 -8.01 -1.12 -1.47
CA CYS A 90 -6.94 -1.69 -0.66
C CYS A 90 -5.70 -0.80 -0.63
N ARG A 91 -5.31 -0.21 -1.77
CA ARG A 91 -4.22 0.78 -1.82
C ARG A 91 -4.53 2.04 -1.02
N GLN A 92 -5.77 2.53 -1.09
CA GLN A 92 -6.22 3.70 -0.32
C GLN A 92 -6.12 3.47 1.19
N TYR A 93 -6.44 2.25 1.65
CA TYR A 93 -6.53 1.94 3.08
C TYR A 93 -5.28 1.23 3.64
N GLY A 94 -4.36 0.77 2.80
CA GLY A 94 -3.16 0.02 3.22
C GLY A 94 -3.49 -1.40 3.67
N VAL A 95 -4.40 -2.07 2.96
CA VAL A 95 -4.81 -3.46 3.18
C VAL A 95 -4.30 -4.32 2.03
N ASP A 96 -4.01 -5.59 2.27
CA ASP A 96 -3.60 -6.52 1.21
C ASP A 96 -4.80 -6.84 0.30
N PRO A 97 -4.74 -6.51 -1.02
CA PRO A 97 -5.82 -6.81 -1.96
C PRO A 97 -6.07 -8.31 -2.12
N ASP A 98 -5.05 -9.16 -2.02
CA ASP A 98 -5.22 -10.60 -2.25
C ASP A 98 -6.04 -11.23 -1.11
N LEU A 99 -5.86 -10.71 0.12
CA LEU A 99 -6.68 -11.07 1.28
C LEU A 99 -8.15 -10.69 1.07
N VAL A 100 -8.42 -9.47 0.59
CA VAL A 100 -9.79 -8.99 0.37
C VAL A 100 -10.48 -9.78 -0.74
N ILE A 101 -9.77 -10.09 -1.82
CA ILE A 101 -10.29 -10.92 -2.91
C ILE A 101 -10.63 -12.33 -2.43
N SER A 102 -9.79 -12.91 -1.58
CA SER A 102 -10.03 -14.22 -0.95
C SER A 102 -11.24 -14.19 -0.02
N MET A 103 -11.42 -13.09 0.73
CA MET A 103 -12.62 -12.90 1.54
C MET A 103 -13.88 -12.80 0.68
N ILE A 104 -13.90 -11.99 -0.39
CA ILE A 104 -15.07 -11.87 -1.27
C ILE A 104 -15.46 -13.23 -1.87
N GLN A 105 -14.48 -14.06 -2.22
CA GLN A 105 -14.74 -15.42 -2.69
C GLN A 105 -15.45 -16.27 -1.63
N VAL A 106 -14.99 -16.22 -0.38
CA VAL A 106 -15.59 -16.99 0.72
C VAL A 106 -16.96 -16.45 1.12
N GLU A 107 -17.14 -15.13 1.12
CA GLU A 107 -18.30 -14.43 1.65
C GLU A 107 -19.48 -14.44 0.66
N SER A 108 -19.23 -14.17 -0.61
CA SER A 108 -20.30 -14.05 -1.61
C SER A 108 -20.07 -14.86 -2.87
N ASP A 109 -18.88 -15.46 -3.04
CA ASP A 109 -18.45 -16.07 -4.30
C ASP A 109 -18.65 -15.09 -5.47
N PHE A 110 -18.20 -13.85 -5.25
CA PHE A 110 -18.27 -12.71 -6.17
C PHE A 110 -19.67 -12.21 -6.56
N ARG A 111 -20.74 -12.67 -5.88
CA ARG A 111 -22.10 -12.19 -6.14
C ARG A 111 -22.39 -10.86 -5.40
N PRO A 112 -22.61 -9.74 -6.10
CA PRO A 112 -22.82 -8.44 -5.46
C PRO A 112 -24.14 -8.33 -4.71
N ASN A 113 -25.13 -9.12 -5.08
CA ASN A 113 -26.47 -9.17 -4.49
C ASN A 113 -26.62 -10.26 -3.41
N ALA A 114 -25.52 -10.85 -2.93
CA ALA A 114 -25.58 -11.89 -1.91
C ALA A 114 -26.18 -11.37 -0.59
N VAL A 115 -27.08 -12.15 0.00
CA VAL A 115 -27.67 -11.89 1.32
C VAL A 115 -27.60 -13.16 2.15
N SER A 116 -26.99 -13.12 3.33
CA SER A 116 -26.99 -14.26 4.24
C SER A 116 -28.29 -14.34 5.06
N ASN A 117 -28.58 -15.53 5.59
CA ASN A 117 -29.68 -15.74 6.53
C ASN A 117 -29.59 -14.87 7.80
N ALA A 118 -28.38 -14.41 8.14
CA ALA A 118 -28.12 -13.54 9.29
C ALA A 118 -28.23 -12.04 8.96
N GLY A 119 -28.59 -11.68 7.72
CA GLY A 119 -28.74 -10.28 7.29
C GLY A 119 -27.42 -9.58 7.01
N ALA A 120 -26.42 -10.31 6.48
CA ALA A 120 -25.20 -9.73 5.93
C ALA A 120 -25.34 -9.50 4.41
N TYR A 121 -24.79 -8.39 3.90
CA TYR A 121 -25.11 -7.90 2.56
C TYR A 121 -23.89 -7.74 1.64
N GLY A 122 -24.05 -8.17 0.39
CA GLY A 122 -23.16 -7.93 -0.74
C GLY A 122 -21.84 -8.69 -0.71
N LEU A 123 -20.87 -8.19 -1.46
CA LEU A 123 -19.60 -8.88 -1.76
C LEU A 123 -18.79 -9.27 -0.52
N MET A 124 -18.70 -8.37 0.45
CA MET A 124 -17.93 -8.57 1.68
C MET A 124 -18.84 -8.84 2.90
N GLN A 125 -20.10 -9.24 2.65
CA GLN A 125 -21.10 -9.62 3.65
C GLN A 125 -21.14 -8.64 4.83
N ILE A 126 -21.45 -7.38 4.54
CA ILE A 126 -21.47 -6.31 5.55
C ILE A 126 -22.63 -6.55 6.52
N ASN A 127 -22.30 -6.71 7.80
CA ASN A 127 -23.29 -6.76 8.87
C ASN A 127 -23.79 -5.34 9.20
N TYR A 128 -24.88 -4.93 8.54
CA TYR A 128 -25.45 -3.59 8.69
C TYR A 128 -25.87 -3.29 10.14
N ALA A 129 -26.41 -4.26 10.87
CA ALA A 129 -26.88 -4.05 12.24
C ALA A 129 -25.74 -3.61 13.19
N VAL A 130 -24.53 -4.12 12.95
CA VAL A 130 -23.32 -3.81 13.73
C VAL A 130 -22.71 -2.46 13.29
N TRP A 131 -22.52 -2.27 11.98
CA TRP A 131 -21.67 -1.18 11.48
C TRP A 131 -22.41 0.10 11.05
N LYS A 132 -23.75 0.08 10.99
CA LYS A 132 -24.54 1.20 10.45
C LYS A 132 -24.24 2.55 11.09
N ASN A 133 -24.04 2.58 12.40
CA ASN A 133 -23.84 3.82 13.15
C ASN A 133 -22.40 4.31 13.01
N GLU A 134 -21.43 3.41 13.18
CA GLU A 134 -20.00 3.75 13.15
C GLU A 134 -19.54 4.23 11.77
N LEU A 135 -20.07 3.65 10.69
CA LEU A 135 -19.69 4.00 9.32
C LEU A 135 -20.74 4.86 8.60
N ALA A 136 -21.80 5.30 9.28
CA ALA A 136 -22.92 6.05 8.71
C ALA A 136 -23.45 5.39 7.41
N ILE A 137 -23.75 4.09 7.47
CA ILE A 137 -24.03 3.28 6.29
C ILE A 137 -25.38 3.66 5.66
N ASN A 138 -25.36 3.94 4.35
CA ASN A 138 -26.57 4.03 3.54
C ASN A 138 -26.98 2.62 3.07
N SER A 139 -28.06 2.11 3.67
CA SER A 139 -28.56 0.75 3.38
C SER A 139 -28.94 0.53 1.91
N LYS A 140 -29.35 1.58 1.18
CA LYS A 140 -29.77 1.48 -0.23
C LYS A 140 -28.63 1.15 -1.18
N ARG A 141 -27.38 1.34 -0.73
CA ARG A 141 -26.16 1.21 -1.55
C ARG A 141 -25.38 -0.06 -1.25
N LEU A 142 -25.85 -0.90 -0.33
CA LEU A 142 -25.11 -2.07 0.16
C LEU A 142 -24.79 -3.11 -0.92
N PHE A 143 -25.49 -3.09 -2.04
CA PHE A 143 -25.23 -3.99 -3.19
C PHE A 143 -24.39 -3.32 -4.29
N GLU A 144 -24.07 -2.03 -4.17
CA GLU A 144 -23.13 -1.37 -5.08
C GLU A 144 -21.72 -1.89 -4.80
N ILE A 145 -21.07 -2.47 -5.81
CA ILE A 145 -19.72 -3.06 -5.73
C ILE A 145 -18.75 -2.15 -4.99
N THR A 146 -18.59 -0.90 -5.47
CA THR A 146 -17.65 0.07 -4.91
C THR A 146 -17.95 0.44 -3.47
N TYR A 147 -19.23 0.58 -3.12
CA TYR A 147 -19.62 0.96 -1.77
C TYR A 147 -19.45 -0.20 -0.79
N ASN A 148 -19.86 -1.41 -1.19
CA ASN A 148 -19.74 -2.60 -0.35
C ASN A 148 -18.28 -2.95 -0.05
N ILE A 149 -17.42 -2.91 -1.07
CA ILE A 149 -15.98 -3.16 -0.91
C ILE A 149 -15.32 -2.06 -0.06
N ASP A 150 -15.68 -0.79 -0.25
CA ASP A 150 -15.16 0.30 0.60
C ASP A 150 -15.45 0.06 2.09
N LEU A 151 -16.70 -0.30 2.41
CA LEU A 151 -17.09 -0.63 3.77
C LEU A 151 -16.32 -1.84 4.30
N GLY A 152 -16.27 -2.93 3.55
CA GLY A 152 -15.59 -4.15 3.99
C GLY A 152 -14.09 -3.97 4.21
N VAL A 153 -13.41 -3.21 3.34
CA VAL A 153 -11.97 -2.90 3.52
C VAL A 153 -11.74 -2.05 4.76
N ARG A 154 -12.62 -1.07 5.04
CA ARG A 154 -12.52 -0.25 6.27
C ARG A 154 -12.73 -1.07 7.53
N ILE A 155 -13.72 -1.97 7.53
CA ILE A 155 -14.00 -2.89 8.64
C ILE A 155 -12.81 -3.84 8.86
N LEU A 156 -12.27 -4.41 7.79
CA LEU A 156 -11.11 -5.29 7.87
C LEU A 156 -9.89 -4.55 8.42
N LYS A 157 -9.64 -3.32 7.97
CA LYS A 157 -8.57 -2.48 8.50
C LYS A 157 -8.73 -2.24 10.00
N HIS A 158 -9.93 -1.93 10.47
CA HIS A 158 -10.23 -1.79 11.89
C HIS A 158 -9.85 -3.05 12.65
N TYR A 159 -10.26 -4.23 12.19
CA TYR A 159 -9.93 -5.49 12.86
C TYR A 159 -8.45 -5.84 12.81
N LEU A 160 -7.73 -5.50 11.72
CA LEU A 160 -6.28 -5.63 11.65
C LEU A 160 -5.59 -4.75 12.71
N GLN A 161 -6.09 -3.55 12.95
CA GLN A 161 -5.57 -2.66 13.99
C GLN A 161 -5.83 -3.22 15.39
N VAL A 162 -7.06 -3.68 15.66
CA VAL A 162 -7.43 -4.33 16.93
C VAL A 162 -6.58 -5.59 17.18
N ALA A 163 -6.33 -6.36 16.13
CA ALA A 163 -5.53 -7.57 16.17
C ALA A 163 -4.01 -7.31 16.17
N ARG A 164 -3.56 -6.05 16.15
CA ARG A 164 -2.14 -5.66 16.07
C ARG A 164 -1.40 -6.31 14.88
N GLY A 165 -2.08 -6.39 13.74
CA GLY A 165 -1.55 -6.98 12.51
C GLY A 165 -1.67 -8.50 12.41
N ASP A 166 -2.19 -9.19 13.43
CA ASP A 166 -2.49 -10.63 13.32
C ASP A 166 -3.71 -10.83 12.40
N VAL A 167 -3.42 -11.26 11.16
CA VAL A 167 -4.43 -11.50 10.13
C VAL A 167 -5.44 -12.57 10.56
N MET A 168 -4.99 -13.63 11.22
CA MET A 168 -5.86 -14.74 11.62
C MET A 168 -6.85 -14.31 12.70
N ARG A 169 -6.38 -13.47 13.64
CA ARG A 169 -7.24 -12.84 14.64
C ARG A 169 -8.18 -11.80 14.02
N ALA A 170 -7.72 -11.01 13.06
CA ALA A 170 -8.56 -10.02 12.37
C ALA A 170 -9.70 -10.68 11.58
N LEU A 171 -9.41 -11.75 10.84
CA LEU A 171 -10.42 -12.53 10.11
C LEU A 171 -11.46 -13.15 11.04
N HIS A 172 -11.02 -13.62 12.20
CA HIS A 172 -11.91 -14.15 13.21
C HIS A 172 -12.90 -13.09 13.71
N LEU A 173 -12.40 -11.89 14.04
CA LEU A 173 -13.23 -10.76 14.46
C LEU A 173 -14.16 -10.28 13.33
N TYR A 174 -13.70 -10.31 12.08
CA TYR A 174 -14.50 -9.94 10.91
C TYR A 174 -15.75 -10.80 10.79
N ASN A 175 -15.60 -12.13 10.87
CA ASN A 175 -16.71 -13.07 10.72
C ASN A 175 -17.63 -13.13 11.96
N ASN A 176 -17.10 -12.96 13.17
CA ASN A 176 -17.82 -13.27 14.41
C ASN A 176 -18.15 -12.05 15.29
N GLY A 177 -17.57 -10.89 15.00
CA GLY A 177 -17.46 -9.80 15.96
C GLY A 177 -16.64 -10.21 17.20
N TYR A 178 -16.72 -9.44 18.28
CA TYR A 178 -15.95 -9.67 19.51
C TYR A 178 -16.39 -10.91 20.32
N LEU A 179 -17.44 -11.64 19.92
CA LEU A 179 -18.20 -12.52 20.82
C LEU A 179 -18.29 -14.00 20.40
N PHE A 180 -17.78 -14.43 19.24
CA PHE A 180 -17.99 -15.82 18.78
C PHE A 180 -16.73 -16.53 18.29
N ASN A 181 -16.59 -17.80 18.69
CA ASN A 181 -15.40 -18.61 18.46
C ASN A 181 -15.60 -19.59 17.27
N ASN A 182 -15.40 -19.14 16.02
CA ASN A 182 -15.41 -20.02 14.83
C ASN A 182 -14.06 -20.01 14.11
N GLU A 183 -13.34 -21.12 14.16
CA GLU A 183 -12.02 -21.29 13.54
C GLU A 183 -12.08 -21.66 12.04
N ALA A 184 -13.20 -22.23 11.57
CA ALA A 184 -13.34 -22.72 10.21
C ALA A 184 -13.24 -21.58 9.17
N TYR A 185 -13.61 -20.36 9.53
CA TYR A 185 -13.53 -19.20 8.65
C TYR A 185 -12.09 -18.88 8.24
N LYS A 186 -11.14 -18.92 9.20
CA LYS A 186 -9.71 -18.68 8.95
C LYS A 186 -9.20 -19.61 7.84
N HIS A 187 -9.48 -20.91 7.96
CA HIS A 187 -9.03 -21.91 7.00
C HIS A 187 -9.64 -21.73 5.60
N LYS A 188 -10.89 -21.26 5.49
CA LYS A 188 -11.53 -21.00 4.19
C LYS A 188 -10.84 -19.87 3.45
N VAL A 189 -10.58 -18.75 4.13
CA VAL A 189 -9.90 -17.59 3.54
C VAL A 189 -8.45 -17.92 3.20
N THR A 190 -7.72 -18.53 4.13
CA THR A 190 -6.32 -18.94 3.87
C THR A 190 -6.22 -19.91 2.70
N ARG A 191 -7.16 -20.85 2.56
CA ARG A 191 -7.20 -21.73 1.38
C ARG A 191 -7.40 -20.92 0.09
N SER A 192 -8.35 -19.99 0.08
CA SER A 192 -8.60 -19.14 -1.08
C SER A 192 -7.44 -18.21 -1.46
N LEU A 193 -6.51 -17.93 -0.55
CA LEU A 193 -5.30 -17.15 -0.84
C LEU A 193 -4.26 -17.92 -1.67
N TYR A 194 -4.22 -19.25 -1.54
CA TYR A 194 -3.20 -20.10 -2.15
C TYR A 194 -3.69 -20.91 -3.36
N TYR A 195 -4.98 -20.80 -3.71
CA TYR A 195 -5.62 -21.50 -4.83
C TYR A 195 -6.45 -20.52 -5.67
#